data_AF-A0A9P3GUU7-F1
#
_entry.id   AF-A0A9P3GUU7-F1
#
_cell.length_a   1.000
_cell.length_b   1.000
_cell.length_c   1.000
_cell.angle_alpha   90.00
_cell.angle_beta   90.00
_cell.angle_gamma   90.00
#
_symmetry.space_group_name_H-M   'P 1'
#
loop_
_entity.id
_entity.type
_entity.pdbx_description
1 polymer ?
#
loop_
_entity_poly.entity_id
_entity_poly.type
_entity_poly.pdbx_seq_one_letter_code
_entity_poly.pdbx_strand_id
1 'polypeptide(L)'
;MCSPVATARVAAHPAHVLCCDNCHPELLDCTRPEHPPKAKQRHTPKKGEFDEHTRDLLEIWRDALYNMAFADSFLPPSSVLHNDIIELLACYGRLEYAELEVLLNLRWLWWTTHGLALHEFFETLPERVVKDRPSKSDGAQKARDGQQGVHFDDSEGNDLVPAFPPSLVPATAEVALEDVPAPAPAHEFTFSQVSFSGTKMVTEKVKQLRSSSSKTLAKAKKARLDLETAAEPTDAPADPEGLAAAEASSGRDVDCRLFDFC
;
A
#
# COMPACT_ATOMS: atom_id res chain seq x y z
N MET A 1 30.16 21.17 -48.15
CA MET A 1 31.44 20.55 -48.52
C MET A 1 31.92 19.77 -47.31
N CYS A 2 31.71 18.45 -47.28
CA CYS A 2 32.09 17.60 -46.15
C CYS A 2 33.49 17.04 -46.42
N SER A 3 34.42 17.29 -45.50
CA SER A 3 35.77 16.72 -45.56
C SER A 3 35.72 15.23 -45.25
N PRO A 4 36.47 14.38 -45.99
CA PRO A 4 36.58 12.97 -45.66
C PRO A 4 37.41 12.81 -44.38
N VAL A 5 36.82 12.24 -43.34
CA VAL A 5 37.52 11.81 -42.14
C VAL A 5 38.38 10.60 -42.51
N ALA A 6 39.69 10.78 -42.45
CA ALA A 6 40.66 9.73 -42.69
C ALA A 6 40.55 8.66 -41.59
N THR A 7 40.00 7.49 -41.93
CA THR A 7 39.97 6.32 -41.06
C THR A 7 41.40 5.81 -40.87
N ALA A 8 42.01 6.17 -39.75
CA ALA A 8 43.30 5.60 -39.34
C ALA A 8 43.11 4.09 -39.13
N ARG A 9 43.79 3.28 -39.94
CA ARG A 9 43.84 1.82 -39.78
C ARG A 9 44.60 1.49 -38.51
N VAL A 10 43.88 1.02 -37.49
CA VAL A 10 44.47 0.45 -36.27
C VAL A 10 45.26 -0.79 -36.67
N ALA A 11 46.55 -0.81 -36.30
CA ALA A 11 47.44 -1.92 -36.55
C ALA A 11 46.88 -3.21 -35.92
N ALA A 12 46.89 -4.30 -36.69
CA ALA A 12 46.36 -5.59 -36.27
C ALA A 12 47.01 -6.07 -34.97
N HIS A 13 46.21 -6.29 -33.93
CA HIS A 13 46.67 -6.94 -32.71
C HIS A 13 47.01 -8.42 -32.97
N PRO A 14 48.02 -8.97 -32.28
CA PRO A 14 48.39 -10.38 -32.41
C PRO A 14 47.19 -11.27 -32.05
N ALA A 15 46.87 -12.21 -32.94
CA ALA A 15 45.61 -12.96 -33.01
C ALA A 15 45.30 -13.89 -31.81
N HIS A 16 46.01 -13.79 -30.68
CA HIS A 16 45.95 -14.78 -29.60
C HIS A 16 45.74 -14.20 -28.20
N VAL A 17 45.48 -12.91 -28.05
CA VAL A 17 45.10 -12.33 -26.75
C VAL A 17 43.68 -11.79 -26.84
N LEU A 18 42.75 -12.50 -26.20
CA LEU A 18 41.36 -12.06 -26.03
C LEU A 18 41.37 -10.77 -25.18
N CYS A 19 41.20 -9.62 -25.83
CA CYS A 19 41.58 -8.31 -25.25
C CYS A 19 40.65 -7.79 -24.15
N CYS A 20 39.35 -8.01 -24.26
CA CYS A 20 38.33 -7.61 -23.28
C CYS A 20 36.93 -8.02 -23.78
N ASP A 21 35.94 -7.86 -22.90
CA ASP A 21 34.51 -8.04 -23.17
C ASP A 21 34.01 -7.26 -24.41
N ASN A 22 34.61 -6.11 -24.69
CA ASN A 22 34.28 -5.28 -25.85
C ASN A 22 34.75 -5.88 -27.18
N CYS A 23 35.82 -6.69 -27.17
CA CYS A 23 36.38 -7.32 -28.36
C CYS A 23 35.69 -8.65 -28.70
N HIS A 24 35.28 -9.40 -27.67
CA HIS A 24 34.67 -10.73 -27.79
C HIS A 24 33.53 -10.86 -26.78
N PRO A 25 32.30 -10.46 -27.14
CA PRO A 25 31.16 -10.51 -26.22
C PRO A 25 30.82 -11.94 -25.77
N GLU A 26 31.13 -12.95 -26.59
CA GLU A 26 30.95 -14.37 -26.27
C GLU A 26 31.78 -14.85 -25.07
N LEU A 27 32.84 -14.11 -24.67
CA LEU A 27 33.62 -14.46 -23.49
C LEU A 27 32.82 -14.36 -22.18
N LEU A 28 31.78 -13.52 -22.18
CA LEU A 28 30.90 -13.33 -21.03
C LEU A 28 29.71 -14.28 -21.04
N ASP A 29 29.40 -14.96 -22.15
CA ASP A 29 28.24 -15.87 -22.22
C ASP A 29 28.39 -17.06 -21.26
N CYS A 30 29.62 -17.48 -20.94
CA CYS A 30 29.86 -18.50 -19.92
C CYS A 30 29.77 -17.98 -18.47
N THR A 31 29.80 -16.66 -18.29
CA THR A 31 29.71 -16.02 -16.96
C THR A 31 28.36 -15.37 -16.70
N ARG A 32 27.55 -15.19 -17.75
CA ARG A 32 26.20 -14.65 -17.64
C ARG A 32 25.31 -15.75 -17.08
N PRO A 33 24.78 -15.60 -15.85
CA PRO A 33 23.82 -16.56 -15.32
C PRO A 33 22.68 -16.67 -16.33
N GLU A 34 22.30 -17.91 -16.71
CA GLU A 34 21.10 -18.12 -17.53
C GLU A 34 19.95 -17.32 -16.91
N HIS A 35 19.17 -16.64 -17.76
CA HIS A 35 18.04 -15.85 -17.28
C HIS A 35 17.20 -16.72 -16.35
N PRO A 36 17.01 -16.32 -15.08
CA PRO A 36 16.27 -17.13 -14.14
C PRO A 36 14.91 -17.42 -14.76
N PRO A 37 14.40 -18.66 -14.64
CA PRO A 37 13.11 -19.02 -15.21
C PRO A 37 12.08 -17.98 -14.76
N LYS A 38 11.33 -17.43 -15.72
CA LYS A 38 10.34 -16.38 -15.45
C LYS A 38 9.39 -16.90 -14.37
N ALA A 39 9.59 -16.45 -13.13
CA ALA A 39 8.75 -16.86 -12.03
C ALA A 39 7.32 -16.43 -12.35
N LYS A 40 6.36 -17.33 -12.16
CA LYS A 40 4.94 -16.99 -12.25
C LYS A 40 4.71 -15.86 -11.25
N GLN A 41 4.45 -14.65 -11.76
CA GLN A 41 4.15 -13.52 -10.91
C GLN A 41 2.91 -13.87 -10.09
N ARG A 42 3.07 -13.94 -8.77
CA ARG A 42 1.92 -14.10 -7.87
C ARG A 42 1.05 -12.86 -8.04
N HIS A 43 -0.24 -13.07 -8.26
CA HIS A 43 -1.20 -11.99 -8.40
C HIS A 43 -1.20 -11.20 -7.09
N THR A 44 -0.57 -10.03 -7.09
CA THR A 44 -0.63 -9.12 -5.95
C THR A 44 -2.02 -8.48 -6.00
N PRO A 45 -2.78 -8.50 -4.89
CA PRO A 45 -4.10 -7.88 -4.87
C PRO A 45 -3.99 -6.41 -5.31
N LYS A 46 -5.04 -5.90 -5.96
CA LYS A 46 -5.08 -4.51 -6.43
C LYS A 46 -5.17 -3.58 -5.23
N LYS A 47 -4.24 -2.64 -5.12
CA LYS A 47 -4.24 -1.62 -4.07
C LYS A 47 -5.50 -0.75 -4.20
N GLY A 48 -6.33 -0.73 -3.16
CA GLY A 48 -7.53 0.10 -3.08
C GLY A 48 -7.24 1.52 -2.60
N GLU A 49 -8.31 2.29 -2.38
CA GLU A 49 -8.24 3.61 -1.75
C GLU A 49 -7.78 3.47 -0.28
N PHE A 50 -7.00 4.43 0.20
CA PHE A 50 -6.55 4.44 1.58
C PHE A 50 -7.72 4.76 2.53
N ASP A 51 -7.91 3.95 3.57
CA ASP A 51 -8.94 4.18 4.58
C ASP A 51 -8.31 4.49 5.94
N GLU A 52 -8.48 5.73 6.37
CA GLU A 52 -8.02 6.23 7.67
C GLU A 52 -8.63 5.43 8.82
N HIS A 53 -9.89 4.98 8.70
CA HIS A 53 -10.53 4.22 9.78
C HIS A 53 -9.87 2.85 9.98
N THR A 54 -9.56 2.14 8.89
CA THR A 54 -8.82 0.88 8.93
C THR A 54 -7.42 1.09 9.53
N ARG A 55 -6.71 2.17 9.15
CA ARG A 55 -5.40 2.51 9.73
C ARG A 55 -5.50 2.67 11.25
N ASP A 56 -6.42 3.48 11.74
CA ASP A 56 -6.55 3.77 13.18
C ASP A 56 -6.88 2.50 13.97
N LEU A 57 -7.72 1.61 13.42
CA LEU A 57 -8.02 0.32 14.03
C LEU A 57 -6.80 -0.60 14.08
N LEU A 58 -5.99 -0.64 13.03
CA LEU A 58 -4.74 -1.41 12.99
C LEU A 58 -3.71 -0.89 13.99
N GLU A 59 -3.62 0.43 14.19
CA GLU A 59 -2.74 1.03 15.20
C GLU A 59 -3.18 0.63 16.62
N ILE A 60 -4.48 0.68 16.92
CA ILE A 60 -5.03 0.22 18.20
C ILE A 60 -4.73 -1.27 18.42
N TRP A 61 -4.88 -2.08 17.37
CA TRP A 61 -4.59 -3.52 17.45
C TRP A 61 -3.09 -3.77 17.69
N ARG A 62 -2.20 -3.04 17.00
CA ARG A 62 -0.75 -3.11 17.20
C ARG A 62 -0.38 -2.80 18.64
N ASP A 63 -0.93 -1.74 19.21
CA ASP A 63 -0.66 -1.36 20.60
C ASP A 63 -1.17 -2.42 21.59
N ALA A 64 -2.34 -3.01 21.31
CA ALA A 64 -2.85 -4.12 22.12
C ALA A 64 -1.95 -5.37 22.04
N LEU A 65 -1.49 -5.74 20.84
CA LEU A 65 -0.56 -6.85 20.63
C LEU A 65 0.78 -6.57 21.33
N TYR A 66 1.30 -5.35 21.22
CA TYR A 66 2.52 -4.92 21.89
C TYR A 66 2.40 -5.09 23.41
N ASN A 67 1.33 -4.57 24.01
CA ASN A 67 1.12 -4.68 25.46
C ASN A 67 0.93 -6.11 25.95
N MET A 68 0.47 -7.03 25.09
CA MET A 68 0.23 -8.42 25.45
C MET A 68 1.49 -9.29 25.29
N ALA A 69 2.23 -9.14 24.20
CA ALA A 69 3.33 -10.03 23.83
C ALA A 69 4.72 -9.41 24.04
N PHE A 70 4.81 -8.09 24.13
CA PHE A 70 6.07 -7.34 24.14
C PHE A 70 6.14 -6.31 25.28
N ALA A 71 5.37 -6.50 26.36
CA ALA A 71 5.33 -5.58 27.49
C ALA A 71 6.72 -5.34 28.11
N ASP A 72 7.55 -6.37 28.17
CA ASP A 72 8.90 -6.33 28.73
C ASP A 72 9.99 -6.02 27.67
N SER A 73 9.58 -5.79 26.42
CA SER A 73 10.52 -5.49 25.33
C SER A 73 10.94 -4.02 25.35
N PHE A 74 12.19 -3.76 24.94
CA PHE A 74 12.69 -2.41 24.69
C PHE A 74 12.32 -1.86 23.32
N LEU A 75 11.74 -2.68 22.45
CA LEU A 75 11.40 -2.28 21.10
C LEU A 75 10.15 -1.39 21.09
N PRO A 76 10.06 -0.36 20.25
CA PRO A 76 8.85 0.44 20.15
C PRO A 76 7.69 -0.36 19.51
N PRO A 77 6.41 0.01 19.73
CA PRO A 77 5.27 -0.63 19.06
C PRO A 77 5.39 -0.65 17.53
N SER A 78 6.04 0.36 16.93
CA SER A 78 6.31 0.42 15.49
C SER A 78 7.22 -0.69 14.97
N SER A 79 8.03 -1.32 15.83
CA SER A 79 8.81 -2.51 15.47
C SER A 79 7.91 -3.74 15.28
N VAL A 80 6.72 -3.72 15.89
CA VAL A 80 5.78 -4.84 15.82
C VAL A 80 5.08 -4.93 14.52
N LEU A 81 4.56 -3.80 14.07
CA LEU A 81 3.95 -3.68 12.78
C LEU A 81 4.32 -2.29 12.28
N HIS A 82 5.24 -2.28 11.31
CA HIS A 82 5.75 -1.05 10.73
C HIS A 82 4.61 -0.23 10.13
N ASN A 83 4.71 1.09 10.22
CA ASN A 83 3.69 2.01 9.71
C ASN A 83 3.43 1.77 8.21
N ASP A 84 4.48 1.50 7.42
CA ASP A 84 4.35 1.18 5.98
C ASP A 84 3.47 -0.05 5.73
N ILE A 85 3.51 -1.05 6.62
CA ILE A 85 2.68 -2.25 6.54
C ILE A 85 1.24 -1.90 6.93
N ILE A 86 1.05 -1.09 7.96
CA ILE A 86 -0.29 -0.59 8.33
C ILE A 86 -0.90 0.19 7.17
N GLU A 87 -0.16 1.09 6.54
CA GLU A 87 -0.62 1.86 5.40
C GLU A 87 -0.96 0.98 4.20
N LEU A 88 -0.11 -0.02 3.92
CA LEU A 88 -0.36 -1.01 2.88
C LEU A 88 -1.67 -1.75 3.13
N LEU A 89 -1.85 -2.27 4.34
CA LEU A 89 -3.05 -2.98 4.76
C LEU A 89 -4.30 -2.09 4.76
N ALA A 90 -4.15 -0.83 5.15
CA ALA A 90 -5.20 0.19 5.08
C ALA A 90 -5.59 0.58 3.64
N CYS A 91 -4.84 0.19 2.61
CA CYS A 91 -5.28 0.30 1.22
C CYS A 91 -6.07 -0.92 0.75
N TYR A 92 -5.91 -2.09 1.37
CA TYR A 92 -6.58 -3.32 0.96
C TYR A 92 -7.93 -3.54 1.63
N GLY A 93 -8.06 -3.14 2.90
CA GLY A 93 -9.27 -3.44 3.67
C GLY A 93 -9.33 -4.92 4.08
N ARG A 94 -10.52 -5.51 4.09
CA ARG A 94 -10.72 -6.91 4.49
C ARG A 94 -10.10 -7.85 3.44
N LEU A 95 -9.16 -8.69 3.86
CA LEU A 95 -8.42 -9.64 3.03
C LEU A 95 -8.60 -11.05 3.56
N GLU A 96 -8.58 -12.05 2.67
CA GLU A 96 -8.53 -13.45 3.09
C GLU A 96 -7.15 -13.83 3.64
N TYR A 97 -7.09 -14.86 4.49
CA TYR A 97 -5.84 -15.35 5.08
C TYR A 97 -4.74 -15.61 4.03
N ALA A 98 -5.09 -16.26 2.93
CA ALA A 98 -4.14 -16.59 1.86
C ALA A 98 -3.56 -15.32 1.20
N GLU A 99 -4.34 -14.26 1.06
CA GLU A 99 -3.88 -13.00 0.49
C GLU A 99 -2.97 -12.24 1.46
N LEU A 100 -3.32 -12.22 2.75
CA LEU A 100 -2.47 -11.68 3.80
C LEU A 100 -1.14 -12.43 3.88
N GLU A 101 -1.16 -13.76 3.77
CA GLU A 101 0.06 -14.58 3.79
C GLU A 101 0.99 -14.21 2.63
N VAL A 102 0.46 -14.13 1.41
CA VAL A 102 1.27 -13.76 0.24
C VAL A 102 1.86 -12.35 0.39
N LEU A 103 1.12 -11.44 1.01
CA LEU A 103 1.51 -10.04 1.16
C LEU A 103 2.51 -9.80 2.30
N LEU A 104 2.36 -10.51 3.42
CA LEU A 104 3.09 -10.24 4.67
C LEU A 104 4.16 -11.26 5.02
N ASN A 105 4.07 -12.53 4.61
CA ASN A 105 4.97 -13.58 5.07
C ASN A 105 6.46 -13.25 4.84
N LEU A 106 6.78 -12.61 3.71
CA LEU A 106 8.15 -12.21 3.39
C LEU A 106 8.57 -10.85 3.96
N ARG A 107 7.62 -10.01 4.38
CA ARG A 107 7.86 -8.62 4.77
C ARG A 107 7.79 -8.38 6.27
N TRP A 108 7.07 -9.24 6.99
CA TRP A 108 6.79 -9.07 8.39
C TRP A 108 7.32 -10.27 9.18
N LEU A 109 8.40 -10.05 9.94
CA LEU A 109 9.13 -11.07 10.67
C LEU A 109 8.24 -11.91 11.61
N TRP A 110 7.14 -11.33 12.12
CA TRP A 110 6.28 -11.99 13.11
C TRP A 110 5.03 -12.61 12.51
N TRP A 111 4.96 -12.71 11.18
CA TRP A 111 3.87 -13.36 10.47
C TRP A 111 3.62 -14.79 10.98
N THR A 112 4.68 -15.57 11.20
CA THR A 112 4.58 -16.96 11.67
C THR A 112 3.90 -17.11 13.02
N THR A 113 4.03 -16.10 13.90
CA THR A 113 3.52 -16.15 15.27
C THR A 113 2.19 -15.42 15.42
N HIS A 114 2.02 -14.29 14.73
CA HIS A 114 0.89 -13.38 14.90
C HIS A 114 0.03 -13.22 13.63
N GLY A 115 0.36 -13.88 12.53
CA GLY A 115 -0.39 -13.80 11.27
C GLY A 115 -1.84 -14.27 11.40
N LEU A 116 -2.09 -15.34 12.17
CA LEU A 116 -3.45 -15.82 12.42
C LEU A 116 -4.28 -14.82 13.26
N ALA A 117 -3.69 -14.28 14.32
CA ALA A 117 -4.35 -13.27 15.16
C ALA A 117 -4.64 -11.97 14.38
N LEU A 118 -3.76 -11.61 13.44
CA LEU A 118 -4.00 -10.50 12.52
C LEU A 118 -5.20 -10.81 11.61
N HIS A 119 -5.26 -12.00 11.02
CA HIS A 119 -6.39 -12.39 10.17
C HIS A 119 -7.73 -12.37 10.92
N GLU A 120 -7.79 -12.92 12.14
CA GLU A 120 -8.98 -12.85 13.00
C GLU A 120 -9.41 -11.40 13.24
N PHE A 121 -8.44 -10.49 13.43
CA PHE A 121 -8.74 -9.07 13.55
C PHE A 121 -9.32 -8.48 12.24
N PHE A 122 -8.79 -8.86 11.07
CA PHE A 122 -9.33 -8.42 9.77
C PHE A 122 -10.76 -8.87 9.54
N GLU A 123 -11.16 -10.05 10.04
CA GLU A 123 -12.55 -10.49 9.97
C GLU A 123 -13.51 -9.60 10.77
N THR A 124 -13.01 -8.88 11.78
CA THR A 124 -13.82 -7.92 12.56
C THR A 124 -13.95 -6.55 11.91
N LEU A 125 -13.12 -6.26 10.90
CA LEU A 125 -13.17 -4.98 10.19
C LEU A 125 -14.45 -4.90 9.34
N PRO A 126 -15.05 -3.71 9.22
CA PRO A 126 -16.20 -3.52 8.35
C PRO A 126 -15.82 -3.86 6.91
N GLU A 127 -16.68 -4.61 6.23
CA GLU A 127 -16.52 -4.89 4.82
C GLU A 127 -16.53 -3.57 4.04
N ARG A 128 -15.51 -3.37 3.21
CA ARG A 128 -15.47 -2.17 2.38
C ARG A 128 -16.49 -2.32 1.27
N VAL A 129 -17.40 -1.35 1.20
CA VAL A 129 -18.18 -1.13 0.00
C VAL A 129 -17.22 -0.59 -1.05
N VAL A 130 -16.64 -1.50 -1.83
CA VAL A 130 -15.92 -1.12 -3.04
C VAL A 130 -16.95 -0.46 -3.93
N LYS A 131 -16.91 0.87 -4.03
CA LYS A 131 -17.67 1.55 -5.07
C LYS A 131 -17.05 1.06 -6.37
N ASP A 132 -17.77 0.19 -7.06
CA ASP A 132 -17.40 -0.23 -8.40
C ASP A 132 -17.09 1.04 -9.18
N ARG A 133 -15.80 1.22 -9.53
CA ARG A 133 -15.45 2.29 -10.44
C ARG A 133 -16.30 2.05 -11.67
N PRO A 134 -17.04 3.06 -12.17
CA PRO A 134 -17.88 2.87 -13.34
C PRO A 134 -16.97 2.29 -14.41
N SER A 135 -17.20 1.00 -14.74
CA SER A 135 -16.44 0.33 -15.77
C SER A 135 -16.62 1.23 -16.98
N LYS A 136 -15.52 1.77 -17.49
CA LYS A 136 -15.53 2.62 -18.68
C LYS A 136 -16.20 1.76 -19.74
N SER A 137 -17.49 1.99 -19.95
CA SER A 137 -18.31 1.19 -20.84
C SER A 137 -17.58 1.21 -22.18
N ASP A 138 -17.58 0.06 -22.85
CA ASP A 138 -16.97 -0.19 -24.16
C ASP A 138 -17.61 0.69 -25.26
N GLY A 139 -17.55 2.00 -25.07
CA GLY A 139 -18.04 3.03 -25.93
C GLY A 139 -16.94 3.43 -26.90
N ALA A 140 -17.01 2.83 -28.08
CA ALA A 140 -16.41 3.29 -29.32
C ALA A 140 -14.89 3.07 -29.49
N GLN A 141 -14.49 1.81 -29.68
CA GLN A 141 -13.58 1.49 -30.79
C GLN A 141 -14.28 1.85 -32.12
N LYS A 142 -14.35 3.14 -32.46
CA LYS A 142 -14.72 3.57 -33.81
C LYS A 142 -13.62 4.45 -34.37
N ALA A 143 -12.81 3.82 -35.20
CA ALA A 143 -12.01 4.41 -36.27
C ALA A 143 -11.08 5.57 -35.88
N ARG A 144 -9.81 5.25 -35.61
CA ARG A 144 -8.69 6.08 -36.09
C ARG A 144 -7.63 5.20 -36.74
N ASP A 145 -7.95 4.87 -37.97
CA ASP A 145 -6.97 4.70 -39.04
C ASP A 145 -6.21 6.03 -39.21
N GLY A 146 -4.87 5.98 -39.27
CA GLY A 146 -4.03 7.04 -39.83
C GLY A 146 -3.61 8.21 -38.94
N GLN A 147 -2.42 8.10 -38.31
CA GLN A 147 -1.34 9.11 -38.30
C GLN A 147 -0.18 8.56 -37.44
N GLN A 148 0.77 7.86 -38.06
CA GLN A 148 2.07 8.37 -38.53
C GLN A 148 3.01 8.83 -37.40
N GLY A 149 4.17 8.18 -37.40
CA GLY A 149 5.20 8.27 -36.38
C GLY A 149 5.78 9.66 -36.21
N VAL A 150 6.01 10.00 -34.95
CA VAL A 150 7.09 10.90 -34.57
C VAL A 150 8.11 10.07 -33.83
N HIS A 151 9.20 9.82 -34.57
CA HIS A 151 10.49 9.36 -34.07
C HIS A 151 10.92 10.28 -32.93
N PHE A 152 10.99 9.77 -31.70
CA PHE A 152 11.58 10.50 -30.58
C PHE A 152 13.07 10.18 -30.59
N ASP A 153 13.88 11.20 -30.76
CA ASP A 153 15.33 11.14 -30.74
C ASP A 153 15.79 10.87 -29.30
N ASP A 154 16.55 9.80 -29.11
CA ASP A 154 17.25 9.44 -27.88
C ASP A 154 18.27 10.53 -27.53
N SER A 155 17.89 11.46 -26.64
CA SER A 155 18.87 12.30 -25.93
C SER A 155 19.48 11.50 -24.78
N GLU A 156 20.67 10.98 -25.07
CA GLU A 156 21.67 10.54 -24.09
C GLU A 156 21.88 11.60 -23.01
N GLY A 157 21.72 11.19 -21.75
CA GLY A 157 21.64 12.12 -20.62
C GLY A 157 22.13 11.51 -19.30
N ASN A 158 23.39 11.08 -19.32
CA ASN A 158 24.35 11.14 -18.21
C ASN A 158 24.09 10.26 -16.98
N ASP A 159 24.74 9.09 -17.02
CA ASP A 159 25.23 8.32 -15.89
C ASP A 159 26.02 9.17 -14.89
N LEU A 160 25.47 9.35 -13.69
CA LEU A 160 26.25 9.63 -12.48
C LEU A 160 25.66 8.80 -11.33
N VAL A 161 25.96 7.51 -11.32
CA VAL A 161 25.82 6.68 -10.13
C VAL A 161 27.04 6.95 -9.24
N PRO A 162 26.90 7.56 -8.06
CA PRO A 162 28.03 7.72 -7.15
C PRO A 162 28.50 6.35 -6.67
N ALA A 163 29.77 6.08 -6.89
CA ALA A 163 30.48 4.92 -6.36
C ALA A 163 30.36 4.90 -4.83
N PHE A 164 29.62 3.91 -4.30
CA PHE A 164 29.66 3.59 -2.88
C PHE A 164 31.06 3.03 -2.55
N PRO A 165 31.75 3.55 -1.52
CA PRO A 165 33.01 2.98 -1.09
C PRO A 165 32.79 1.56 -0.54
N PRO A 166 33.73 0.63 -0.78
CA PRO A 166 33.68 -0.70 -0.17
C PRO A 166 33.74 -0.54 1.34
N SER A 167 32.65 -0.92 2.01
CA SER A 167 32.56 -0.98 3.46
C SER A 167 33.66 -1.92 3.98
N LEU A 168 34.55 -1.37 4.78
CA LEU A 168 35.56 -2.08 5.54
C LEU A 168 34.85 -3.08 6.46
N VAL A 169 34.87 -4.36 6.07
CA VAL A 169 34.56 -5.46 6.99
C VAL A 169 35.59 -5.43 8.13
N PRO A 170 35.18 -5.22 9.39
CA PRO A 170 36.09 -5.38 10.51
C PRO A 170 36.50 -6.85 10.60
N ALA A 171 37.80 -7.05 10.75
CA ALA A 171 38.45 -8.33 10.96
C ALA A 171 37.73 -9.12 12.06
N THR A 172 37.37 -10.35 11.71
CA THR A 172 37.00 -11.45 12.60
C THR A 172 37.98 -11.52 13.77
N ALA A 173 37.54 -11.07 14.95
CA ALA A 173 38.13 -11.47 16.20
C ALA A 173 37.64 -12.90 16.48
N GLU A 174 38.57 -13.87 16.43
CA GLU A 174 38.37 -15.17 17.05
C GLU A 174 38.09 -14.97 18.53
N VAL A 175 36.81 -15.06 18.91
CA VAL A 175 36.42 -15.23 20.30
C VAL A 175 36.45 -16.72 20.57
N ALA A 176 37.29 -17.08 21.54
CA ALA A 176 37.48 -18.43 22.03
C ALA A 176 36.14 -19.11 22.32
N LEU A 177 36.07 -20.36 21.86
CA LEU A 177 35.02 -21.34 22.10
C LEU A 177 34.94 -21.64 23.60
N GLU A 178 34.14 -20.87 24.34
CA GLU A 178 33.73 -21.27 25.69
C GLU A 178 32.53 -22.21 25.60
N ASP A 179 32.62 -23.26 26.42
CA ASP A 179 31.72 -24.40 26.59
C ASP A 179 30.26 -23.95 26.78
N VAL A 180 29.46 -24.02 25.71
CA VAL A 180 28.02 -23.73 25.75
C VAL A 180 27.32 -24.94 26.37
N PRO A 181 26.70 -24.81 27.55
CA PRO A 181 25.95 -25.91 28.15
C PRO A 181 24.83 -26.37 27.23
N ALA A 182 24.65 -27.68 27.15
CA ALA A 182 23.69 -28.36 26.29
C ALA A 182 22.33 -27.63 26.28
N PRO A 183 21.73 -27.39 25.08
CA PRO A 183 20.47 -26.69 24.98
C PRO A 183 19.42 -27.44 25.78
N ALA A 184 18.83 -26.76 26.76
CA ALA A 184 17.67 -27.23 27.48
C ALA A 184 16.59 -27.66 26.46
N PRO A 185 15.83 -28.74 26.74
CA PRO A 185 14.86 -29.27 25.81
C PRO A 185 13.93 -28.16 25.35
N ALA A 186 13.85 -27.99 24.03
CA ALA A 186 12.90 -27.09 23.39
C ALA A 186 11.53 -27.33 24.02
N HIS A 187 11.07 -26.39 24.82
CA HIS A 187 9.67 -26.32 25.18
C HIS A 187 8.94 -26.08 23.87
N GLU A 188 8.38 -27.15 23.30
CA GLU A 188 7.35 -27.06 22.29
C GLU A 188 6.26 -26.17 22.90
N PHE A 189 6.27 -24.91 22.50
CA PHE A 189 5.24 -23.95 22.86
C PHE A 189 4.00 -24.36 22.07
N THR A 190 3.29 -25.38 22.56
CA THR A 190 2.04 -25.82 21.99
C THR A 190 1.04 -24.67 22.11
N PHE A 191 0.81 -23.98 21.01
CA PHE A 191 -0.12 -22.85 20.85
C PHE A 191 -1.59 -23.19 21.20
N SER A 192 -1.87 -24.44 21.58
CA SER A 192 -3.22 -24.97 21.80
C SER A 192 -3.90 -24.52 23.10
N GLN A 193 -3.28 -23.65 23.91
CA GLN A 193 -3.85 -23.24 25.21
C GLN A 193 -3.91 -21.73 25.48
N VAL A 194 -3.56 -20.87 24.51
CA VAL A 194 -3.90 -19.44 24.63
C VAL A 194 -5.32 -19.25 24.11
N SER A 195 -6.31 -19.63 24.92
CA SER A 195 -7.70 -19.20 24.71
C SER A 195 -7.74 -17.68 24.83
N PHE A 196 -7.72 -17.00 23.69
CA PHE A 196 -7.68 -15.56 23.54
C PHE A 196 -8.98 -14.93 24.07
N SER A 197 -9.10 -14.81 25.39
CA SER A 197 -10.23 -14.11 26.03
C SER A 197 -10.16 -12.58 25.82
N GLY A 198 -9.12 -12.09 25.14
CA GLY A 198 -8.85 -10.67 24.89
C GLY A 198 -9.69 -10.01 23.79
N THR A 199 -10.32 -10.77 22.89
CA THR A 199 -11.21 -10.19 21.85
C THR A 199 -12.41 -9.45 22.45
N LYS A 200 -12.86 -9.86 23.65
CA LYS A 200 -13.96 -9.18 24.35
C LYS A 200 -13.62 -7.75 24.76
N MET A 201 -12.39 -7.46 25.16
CA MET A 201 -12.02 -6.11 25.60
C MET A 201 -11.88 -5.14 24.42
N VAL A 202 -11.33 -5.57 23.30
CA VAL A 202 -11.18 -4.72 22.11
C VAL A 202 -12.55 -4.40 21.51
N THR A 203 -13.43 -5.40 21.40
CA THR A 203 -14.78 -5.19 20.87
C THR A 203 -15.65 -4.31 21.77
N GLU A 204 -15.58 -4.45 23.10
CA GLU A 204 -16.26 -3.55 24.05
C GLU A 204 -15.76 -2.10 23.92
N LYS A 205 -14.44 -1.89 23.87
CA LYS A 205 -13.87 -0.54 23.79
C LYS A 205 -14.20 0.15 22.47
N VAL A 206 -14.21 -0.59 21.35
CA VAL A 206 -14.69 -0.08 20.05
C VAL A 206 -16.18 0.26 20.09
N LYS A 207 -17.01 -0.57 20.73
CA LYS A 207 -18.45 -0.31 20.91
C LYS A 207 -18.69 0.93 21.79
N GLN A 208 -17.88 1.10 22.83
CA GLN A 208 -17.92 2.26 23.72
C GLN A 208 -17.52 3.55 22.99
N LEU A 209 -16.47 3.52 22.17
CA LEU A 209 -16.05 4.65 21.32
C LEU A 209 -17.13 5.03 20.29
N ARG A 210 -17.73 4.05 19.61
CA ARG A 210 -18.85 4.31 18.68
C ARG A 210 -20.05 4.95 19.40
N SER A 211 -20.42 4.45 20.58
CA SER A 211 -21.54 5.00 21.36
C SER A 211 -21.30 6.44 21.86
N SER A 212 -20.06 6.76 22.21
CA SER A 212 -19.67 8.11 22.65
C SER A 212 -19.64 9.10 21.48
N SER A 213 -19.15 8.67 20.32
CA SER A 213 -19.13 9.49 19.10
C SER A 213 -20.53 9.80 18.57
N SER A 214 -21.49 8.88 18.67
CA SER A 214 -22.87 9.15 18.25
C SER A 214 -23.56 10.19 19.15
N LYS A 215 -23.27 10.18 20.45
CA LYS A 215 -23.84 11.14 21.41
C LYS A 215 -23.32 12.55 21.22
N THR A 216 -22.03 12.72 20.90
CA THR A 216 -21.46 14.04 20.62
C THR A 216 -21.95 14.60 19.29
N LEU A 217 -22.08 13.76 18.25
CA LEU A 217 -22.62 14.18 16.95
C LEU A 217 -24.09 14.61 17.05
N ALA A 218 -24.93 13.86 17.78
CA ALA A 218 -26.33 14.22 17.99
C ALA A 218 -26.47 15.52 18.79
N LYS A 219 -25.62 15.74 19.80
CA LYS A 219 -25.59 16.98 20.60
C LYS A 219 -25.15 18.19 19.75
N ALA A 220 -24.17 18.01 18.87
CA ALA A 220 -23.73 19.05 17.95
C ALA A 220 -24.78 19.39 16.87
N LYS A 221 -25.48 18.38 16.31
CA LYS A 221 -26.59 18.60 15.36
C LYS A 221 -27.75 19.37 16.00
N LYS A 222 -28.10 19.06 17.24
CA LYS A 222 -29.16 19.78 17.97
C LYS A 222 -28.79 21.24 18.22
N ALA A 223 -27.56 21.51 18.67
CA ALA A 223 -27.08 22.88 18.90
C ALA A 223 -27.09 23.74 17.61
N ARG A 224 -26.86 23.13 16.44
CA ARG A 224 -26.93 23.84 15.16
C ARG A 224 -28.37 24.18 14.76
N LEU A 225 -29.33 23.28 15.02
CA LEU A 225 -30.75 23.52 14.74
C LEU A 225 -31.34 24.61 15.65
N ASP A 226 -30.90 24.65 16.91
CA ASP A 226 -31.30 25.67 17.88
C ASP A 226 -30.74 27.06 17.52
N LEU A 227 -29.56 27.15 16.91
CA LEU A 227 -29.01 28.42 16.42
C LEU A 227 -29.74 28.96 15.17
N GLU A 228 -30.19 28.08 14.29
CA GLU A 228 -30.89 28.48 13.04
C GLU A 228 -32.32 28.96 13.31
N THR A 229 -32.92 28.55 14.43
CA THR A 229 -34.28 28.96 14.84
C THR A 229 -34.31 30.35 15.50
N ALA A 230 -33.16 30.93 15.86
CA ALA A 230 -33.08 32.25 16.50
C ALA A 230 -32.94 33.43 15.51
N ALA A 231 -32.85 33.16 14.20
CA ALA A 231 -32.79 34.20 13.17
C ALA A 231 -34.19 34.46 12.61
N GLU A 232 -35.09 35.04 13.42
CA GLU A 232 -36.32 35.64 12.88
C GLU A 232 -35.99 36.93 12.11
N PRO A 233 -36.47 37.09 10.87
CA PRO A 233 -36.29 38.30 10.09
C PRO A 233 -37.17 39.42 10.66
N THR A 234 -36.53 40.51 11.07
CA THR A 234 -37.26 41.75 11.39
C THR A 234 -37.86 42.31 10.11
N ASP A 235 -39.19 42.28 10.05
CA ASP A 235 -40.04 42.92 9.03
C ASP A 235 -39.56 44.35 8.74
N ALA A 236 -39.07 44.57 7.53
CA ALA A 236 -38.89 45.90 6.96
C ALA A 236 -39.93 46.09 5.85
N PRO A 237 -40.74 47.17 5.89
CA PRO A 237 -41.80 47.39 4.92
C PRO A 237 -41.26 47.72 3.53
N ALA A 238 -42.00 47.23 2.54
CA ALA A 238 -41.76 47.33 1.11
C ALA A 238 -41.82 48.77 0.56
N ASP A 239 -40.92 49.06 -0.38
CA ASP A 239 -41.20 49.92 -1.54
C ASP A 239 -40.79 49.16 -2.82
N PRO A 240 -41.67 49.04 -3.83
CA PRO A 240 -41.40 48.30 -5.06
C PRO A 240 -40.95 49.25 -6.17
N GLU A 241 -39.90 48.88 -6.92
CA GLU A 241 -39.87 49.02 -8.38
C GLU A 241 -38.54 48.50 -8.96
N GLY A 242 -38.66 47.67 -10.00
CA GLY A 242 -37.65 47.66 -11.05
C GLY A 242 -36.90 46.36 -11.31
N LEU A 243 -37.39 45.65 -12.33
CA LEU A 243 -36.58 45.02 -13.40
C LEU A 243 -35.98 43.62 -13.13
N ALA A 244 -36.78 42.63 -13.54
CA ALA A 244 -36.46 41.66 -14.59
C ALA A 244 -35.08 40.97 -14.57
N ALA A 245 -35.08 39.67 -14.28
CA ALA A 245 -34.31 38.69 -15.04
C ALA A 245 -34.90 37.29 -14.86
N ALA A 246 -34.89 36.53 -15.95
CA ALA A 246 -35.55 35.26 -16.15
C ALA A 246 -34.98 34.14 -15.27
N GLU A 247 -35.86 33.32 -14.70
CA GLU A 247 -35.52 31.96 -14.29
C GLU A 247 -36.23 30.94 -15.18
N ALA A 248 -35.38 30.21 -15.89
CA ALA A 248 -35.74 29.09 -16.72
C ALA A 248 -36.05 27.87 -15.85
N SER A 249 -37.26 27.35 -16.06
CA SER A 249 -37.61 25.93 -16.04
C SER A 249 -36.42 24.96 -16.12
N SER A 250 -36.27 24.12 -15.09
CA SER A 250 -35.81 22.74 -15.29
C SER A 250 -36.34 21.85 -14.17
N GLY A 251 -37.60 21.44 -14.33
CA GLY A 251 -38.08 20.24 -13.68
C GLY A 251 -37.34 19.03 -14.24
N ARG A 252 -36.84 18.18 -13.36
CA ARG A 252 -36.55 16.78 -13.69
C ARG A 252 -37.14 15.90 -12.61
N ASP A 253 -38.29 15.35 -12.97
CA ASP A 253 -38.79 14.04 -12.59
C ASP A 253 -37.64 13.06 -12.31
N VAL A 254 -37.60 12.53 -11.10
CA VAL A 254 -36.78 11.37 -10.77
C VAL A 254 -37.73 10.18 -10.68
N ASP A 255 -37.89 9.51 -11.82
CA ASP A 255 -38.70 8.32 -11.97
C ASP A 255 -38.06 7.15 -11.19
N CYS A 256 -38.74 6.73 -10.12
CA CYS A 256 -38.34 5.62 -9.27
C CYS A 256 -38.78 4.31 -9.91
N ARG A 257 -37.93 3.71 -10.75
CA ARG A 257 -38.09 2.29 -11.14
C ARG A 257 -37.15 1.40 -10.33
N LEU A 258 -37.72 0.96 -9.21
CA LEU A 258 -37.71 -0.42 -8.72
C LEU A 258 -37.22 -1.43 -9.78
N PHE A 259 -36.05 -2.03 -9.54
CA PHE A 259 -35.68 -3.28 -10.18
C PHE A 259 -35.35 -4.29 -9.09
N ASP A 260 -36.33 -5.15 -8.83
CA ASP A 260 -36.16 -6.46 -8.21
C ASP A 260 -35.21 -7.31 -9.06
N PHE A 261 -34.27 -8.00 -8.42
CA PHE A 261 -33.62 -9.17 -9.00
C PHE A 261 -33.61 -10.30 -7.96
N CYS A 262 -34.26 -11.40 -8.36
CA CYS A 262 -34.17 -12.72 -7.77
C CYS A 262 -32.78 -13.35 -8.00
#